data_AF-A0A3D3SC10-F1
#
_entry.id   AF-A0A3D3SC10-F1
#
_cell.length_a   1.000
_cell.length_b   1.000
_cell.length_c   1.000
_cell.angle_alpha   90.00
_cell.angle_beta   90.00
_cell.angle_gamma   90.00
#
_symmetry.space_group_name_H-M   'P 1'
#
loop_
_entity.id
_entity.type
_entity.pdbx_description
1 polymer ?
#
loop_
_entity_poly.entity_id
_entity_poly.type
_entity_poly.pdbx_seq_one_letter_code
_entity_poly.pdbx_strand_id
1 'polypeptide(L)' 'QFAAMGWSIKGDLKYGAKRSSLSGRIMLHGWRTEFEHPRTGEALVLTADFPTDET' A
#
# COMPACT_ATOMS: atom_id res chain seq x y z
N GLN A 1 12.72 -2.88 4.43
CA GLN A 1 11.61 -1.94 4.11
C GLN A 1 12.20 -0.72 3.38
N PHE A 2 11.43 -0.03 2.52
CA PHE A 2 11.90 1.12 1.74
C PHE A 2 12.63 2.20 2.55
N ALA A 3 12.07 2.59 3.69
CA ALA A 3 12.69 3.54 4.62
C ALA A 3 14.09 3.13 5.09
N ALA A 4 14.27 1.85 5.46
CA ALA A 4 15.57 1.31 5.85
C ALA A 4 16.61 1.30 4.72
N MET A 5 16.16 1.36 3.45
CA MET A 5 17.02 1.50 2.27
C MET A 5 17.27 2.97 1.88
N GLY A 6 16.73 3.94 2.63
CA GLY A 6 16.84 5.38 2.34
C GLY A 6 15.74 5.96 1.45
N TRP A 7 14.72 5.16 1.10
CA TRP A 7 13.64 5.56 0.18
C TRP A 7 12.33 5.68 0.95
N SER A 8 12.03 6.83 1.54
CA SER A 8 10.79 7.00 2.30
C SER A 8 9.56 7.09 1.37
N ILE A 9 8.45 6.46 1.78
CA ILE A 9 7.16 6.53 1.04
C ILE A 9 6.52 7.90 1.31
N LYS A 10 5.95 8.53 0.28
CA LYS A 10 5.27 9.83 0.43
C LYS A 10 4.13 9.71 1.45
N GLY A 11 4.05 10.67 2.38
CA GLY A 11 3.04 10.69 3.44
C GLY A 11 3.38 9.82 4.67
N ASP A 12 4.45 9.03 4.63
CA ASP A 12 4.89 8.20 5.76
C ASP A 12 5.78 8.97 6.74
N LEU A 13 5.15 9.80 7.59
CA LEU A 13 5.86 10.63 8.57
C LEU A 13 6.62 9.81 9.61
N LYS A 14 6.13 8.61 9.94
CA LYS A 14 6.75 7.74 10.93
C LYS A 14 8.10 7.22 10.46
N TYR A 15 8.22 6.91 9.16
CA TYR A 15 9.39 6.24 8.61
C TYR A 15 10.22 7.13 7.64
N GLY A 16 10.08 8.46 7.72
CA GLY A 16 11.07 9.39 7.13
C GLY A 16 10.56 10.32 6.02
N ALA A 17 9.26 10.35 5.73
CA ALA A 17 8.71 11.34 4.80
C ALA A 17 8.84 12.76 5.40
N LYS A 18 9.34 13.71 4.61
CA LYS A 18 9.53 15.11 5.03
C LYS A 18 8.23 15.86 5.33
N ARG A 19 7.10 15.41 4.75
CA ARG A 19 5.78 16.01 4.86
C ARG A 19 4.68 14.99 4.60
N SER A 20 3.47 15.31 5.06
CA SER A 20 2.27 14.54 4.75
C SER A 20 1.95 14.60 3.24
N SER A 21 1.07 13.70 2.80
CA SER A 21 0.35 13.87 1.54
C SER A 21 -0.78 14.90 1.69
N LEU A 22 -1.48 15.23 0.60
CA LEU A 22 -2.60 16.18 0.63
C LEU A 22 -3.72 15.71 1.57
N SER A 23 -3.98 14.41 1.61
CA SER A 23 -5.00 13.78 2.47
C SER A 23 -4.49 13.32 3.83
N GLY A 24 -3.20 13.45 4.10
CA GLY A 24 -2.58 12.92 5.32
C GLY A 24 -2.37 11.39 5.33
N ARG A 25 -2.69 10.69 4.23
CA ARG A 25 -2.47 9.24 4.09
C ARG A 25 -1.06 8.88 3.61
N ILE A 26 -0.65 7.64 3.86
CA ILE A 26 0.55 7.05 3.25
C ILE A 26 0.22 6.66 1.81
N MET A 27 1.04 7.11 0.87
CA MET A 27 0.87 6.83 -0.57
C MET A 27 1.37 5.42 -0.91
N LEU A 28 0.65 4.42 -0.39
CA LEU A 28 0.92 3.00 -0.58
C LEU A 28 -0.41 2.29 -0.89
N HIS A 29 -0.45 1.54 -1.99
CA HIS A 29 -1.65 0.85 -2.46
C HIS A 29 -1.39 -0.65 -2.63
N GLY A 30 -2.14 -1.47 -1.91
CA GLY A 30 -2.15 -2.93 -2.05
C GLY A 30 -3.02 -3.36 -3.22
N TRP A 31 -2.52 -3.22 -4.46
CA TRP A 31 -3.31 -3.44 -5.68
C TRP A 31 -3.64 -4.90 -5.99
N ARG A 32 -2.90 -5.84 -5.40
CA ARG A 32 -3.09 -7.27 -5.64
C ARG A 32 -2.85 -8.04 -4.35
N THR A 33 -3.73 -8.99 -4.07
CA THR A 33 -3.51 -10.03 -3.06
C THR A 33 -3.79 -11.39 -3.67
N GLU A 34 -3.00 -12.37 -3.27
CA GLU A 34 -3.09 -13.75 -3.72
C GLU A 34 -2.92 -14.67 -2.52
N PHE A 35 -3.87 -15.57 -2.33
CA PHE A 35 -3.88 -16.50 -1.22
C PHE A 35 -4.76 -17.70 -1.52
N GLU A 36 -4.57 -18.78 -0.78
CA GLU A 36 -5.39 -19.99 -0.87
C GLU A 36 -6.70 -19.80 -0.10
N HIS A 37 -7.83 -20.13 -0.72
CA HIS A 37 -9.12 -20.05 -0.06
C HIS A 37 -9.14 -20.95 1.19
N PRO A 38 -9.40 -20.42 2.38
CA PRO A 38 -9.24 -21.18 3.62
C PRO A 38 -10.23 -22.35 3.77
N ARG A 39 -11.26 -22.41 2.92
CA ARG A 39 -12.25 -23.50 2.92
C ARG A 39 -12.13 -24.44 1.73
N THR A 40 -11.81 -23.94 0.54
CA THR A 40 -11.85 -24.75 -0.70
C THR A 40 -10.45 -25.17 -1.16
N GLY A 41 -9.39 -24.52 -0.66
CA GLY A 41 -8.02 -24.77 -1.10
C GLY A 41 -7.69 -24.19 -2.48
N GLU A 42 -8.62 -23.47 -3.09
CA GLU A 42 -8.42 -22.89 -4.43
C GLU A 42 -7.62 -21.59 -4.34
N ALA A 43 -6.76 -21.34 -5.32
CA ALA A 43 -6.03 -20.09 -5.41
C ALA A 43 -6.98 -18.93 -5.76
N LEU A 44 -7.02 -17.90 -4.91
CA LEU A 44 -7.72 -16.65 -5.19
C LEU A 44 -6.72 -15.55 -5.53
N VAL A 45 -7.07 -14.78 -6.56
CA VAL A 45 -6.38 -13.55 -6.91
C VAL A 45 -7.42 -12.42 -6.87
N LEU A 46 -7.18 -11.42 -6.03
CA LEU A 46 -8.00 -10.22 -5.97
C LEU A 46 -7.16 -9.03 -6.43
N THR A 47 -7.74 -8.19 -7.28
CA THR A 47 -7.12 -6.96 -7.78
C THR A 47 -8.00 -5.76 -7.43
N ALA A 48 -7.36 -4.68 -7.00
CA ALA A 48 -8.01 -3.38 -6.81
C ALA A 48 -7.48 -2.40 -7.86
N ASP A 49 -8.39 -1.67 -8.49
CA ASP A 49 -8.04 -0.61 -9.43
C ASP A 49 -7.24 0.50 -8.73
N PHE A 50 -6.48 1.26 -9.51
CA PHE A 50 -5.72 2.38 -8.97
C PHE A 50 -6.66 3.44 -8.39
N PRO A 51 -6.43 3.95 -7.16
CA PRO A 51 -7.25 5.00 -6.58
C PRO A 51 -7.19 6.27 -7.43
N THR A 52 -8.35 6.85 -7.75
CA THR A 52 -8.44 8.06 -8.57
C THR A 52 -8.22 9.35 -7.79
N ASP A 53 -8.15 9.27 -6.46
CA ASP A 53 -8.01 10.42 -5.56
C ASP A 53 -6.96 10.12 -4.47
N GLU A 54 -6.27 11.17 -3.99
CA GLU A 54 -5.51 11.10 -2.73
C GLU A 54 -6.46 11.16 -1.51
N THR A 55 -7.66 11.74 -1.66
CA THR A 55 -8.62 12.07 -0.59
C THR A 55 -9.43 10.88 -0.04
#